data_AF-A0A1G4KGX9-F1
#
_entry.id   AF-A0A1G4KGX9-F1
#
_cell.length_a   1.000
_cell.length_b   1.000
_cell.length_c   1.000
_cell.angle_alpha   90.00
_cell.angle_beta   90.00
_cell.angle_gamma   90.00
#
_symmetry.space_group_name_H-M   'P 1'
#
loop_
_entity.id
_entity.type
_entity.pdbx_description
1 polymer ?
#
loop_
_entity_poly.entity_id
_entity_poly.type
_entity_poly.pdbx_seq_one_letter_code
_entity_poly.pdbx_strand_id
1 'polypeptide(L)'
;MSKLLTLTIDVGNGTLIRDVQLWDMDGEEQRNGKTYQCKVMGTIDMKRLPLWVRKGKEYTCFSHSNSTGSYFRSRLAKRRHADRAVVLELPNEALGHELAVLYRTISHGLLSVKCSALDFSMRQVLDRQLHDAWEVSTEGPRDRSIDAIVARKQRQRTASTIRVSTSMRVAEYKRQFSARLSGCILGALRLRGLEKEPEFHQIYKMTFASAEFAFRRELSESRDPVAFETIQETVETLMKLFTKS
;
A
#
# COMPACT_ATOMS: atom_id res chain seq x y z
N MET A 1 27.39 20.83 -2.35
CA MET A 1 27.02 19.47 -1.92
C MET A 1 27.12 19.33 -0.41
N SER A 2 25.99 19.37 0.28
CA SER A 2 25.89 19.13 1.72
C SER A 2 25.00 17.91 1.97
N LYS A 3 25.38 17.07 2.93
CA LYS A 3 24.49 16.03 3.44
C LYS A 3 23.42 16.70 4.28
N LEU A 4 22.15 16.54 3.89
CA LEU A 4 21.01 17.16 4.55
C LEU A 4 20.50 16.28 5.71
N LEU A 5 20.17 15.02 5.41
CA LEU A 5 19.57 14.09 6.36
C LEU A 5 19.75 12.64 5.92
N THR A 6 19.45 11.71 6.81
CA THR A 6 19.43 10.27 6.53
C THR A 6 18.03 9.73 6.73
N LEU A 7 17.58 8.85 5.84
CA LEU A 7 16.28 8.20 5.92
C LEU A 7 16.45 6.71 6.22
N THR A 8 15.56 6.22 7.09
CA THR A 8 15.28 4.79 7.26
C THR A 8 13.87 4.53 6.75
N ILE A 9 13.75 3.74 5.70
CA ILE A 9 12.51 3.49 4.97
C ILE A 9 11.95 2.13 5.38
N ASP A 10 10.75 2.12 5.93
CA ASP A 10 9.95 0.91 6.14
C ASP A 10 9.21 0.54 4.84
N VAL A 11 9.52 -0.63 4.29
CA VAL A 11 8.94 -1.13 3.04
C VAL A 11 7.72 -2.04 3.29
N GLY A 12 7.39 -2.30 4.56
CA GLY A 12 6.41 -3.30 4.98
C GLY A 12 7.02 -4.68 5.22
N ASN A 13 6.23 -5.58 5.81
CA ASN A 13 6.62 -6.96 6.17
C ASN A 13 7.89 -7.04 7.06
N GLY A 14 8.12 -6.03 7.92
CA GLY A 14 9.27 -5.96 8.81
C GLY A 14 10.61 -5.64 8.13
N THR A 15 10.60 -5.29 6.83
CA THR A 15 11.83 -4.97 6.10
C THR A 15 12.12 -3.47 6.15
N LEU A 16 13.28 -3.11 6.69
CA LEU A 16 13.75 -1.72 6.80
C LEU A 16 14.95 -1.50 5.87
N ILE A 17 14.86 -0.50 4.99
CA ILE A 17 15.97 0.00 4.17
C ILE A 17 16.62 1.17 4.93
N ARG A 18 17.89 1.01 5.27
CA ARG A 18 18.64 1.98 6.08
C ARG A 18 19.62 2.78 5.21
N ASP A 19 20.17 3.85 5.78
CA ASP A 19 21.25 4.64 5.18
C ASP A 19 20.88 5.22 3.80
N VAL A 20 19.67 5.79 3.67
CA VAL A 20 19.30 6.54 2.47
C VAL A 20 19.60 8.01 2.74
N GLN A 21 20.72 8.50 2.24
CA GLN A 21 21.21 9.85 2.51
C GLN A 21 20.68 10.81 1.46
N LEU A 22 20.06 11.92 1.90
CA LEU A 22 19.66 13.00 1.01
C LEU A 22 20.73 14.08 1.00
N TRP A 23 21.17 14.44 -0.18
CA TRP A 23 22.19 15.47 -0.40
C TRP A 23 21.60 16.61 -1.22
N ASP A 24 21.79 17.82 -0.72
CA ASP A 24 21.53 19.04 -1.46
C ASP A 24 22.77 19.34 -2.31
N MET A 25 22.59 19.32 -3.63
CA MET A 25 23.69 19.56 -4.56
C MET A 25 24.07 21.05 -4.57
N ASP A 26 23.08 21.92 -4.44
CA ASP A 26 23.21 23.38 -4.46
C ASP A 26 23.80 23.90 -3.14
N GLY A 27 23.68 23.11 -2.06
CA GLY A 27 24.33 23.38 -0.77
C GLY A 27 23.72 24.54 0.01
N GLU A 28 22.48 24.94 -0.33
CA GLU A 28 21.80 26.05 0.32
C GLU A 28 21.20 25.65 1.67
N GLU A 29 20.82 24.38 1.83
CA GLU A 29 20.29 23.88 3.10
C GLU A 29 21.34 23.06 3.87
N GLN A 30 21.62 23.49 5.09
CA GLN A 30 22.27 22.67 6.11
C GLN A 30 21.24 22.33 7.18
N ARG A 31 20.66 21.13 7.09
CA ARG A 31 19.95 20.53 8.23
C ARG A 31 20.95 19.64 8.96
N ASN A 32 20.94 19.71 10.30
CA ASN A 32 21.67 18.77 11.13
C ASN A 32 21.29 17.37 10.68
N GLY A 33 22.26 16.54 10.28
CA GLY A 33 22.11 15.24 9.61
C GLY A 33 21.33 14.17 10.40
N LYS A 34 20.13 14.52 10.84
CA LYS A 34 19.17 13.74 11.60
C LYS A 34 18.73 12.57 10.75
N THR A 35 18.38 11.50 11.46
CA THR A 35 17.82 10.31 10.84
C THR A 35 16.32 10.32 11.04
N TYR A 36 15.56 10.21 9.96
CA TYR A 36 14.10 10.11 10.00
C TYR A 36 13.65 8.72 9.57
N GLN A 37 12.65 8.20 10.27
CA GLN A 37 11.94 7.00 9.84
C GLN A 37 10.79 7.41 8.93
N CYS A 38 10.64 6.71 7.82
CA CYS A 38 9.63 6.99 6.81
C CYS A 38 9.05 5.69 6.29
N LYS A 39 7.82 5.74 5.76
CA LYS A 39 7.08 4.54 5.34
C LYS A 39 6.79 4.58 3.85
N VAL A 40 6.97 3.45 3.17
CA VAL A 40 6.56 3.31 1.77
C VAL A 40 5.06 3.20 1.70
N MET A 41 4.42 4.19 1.05
CA MET A 41 2.98 4.13 0.78
C MET A 41 2.67 3.34 -0.49
N GLY A 42 3.56 3.39 -1.48
CA GLY A 42 3.35 2.70 -2.74
C GLY A 42 4.25 3.20 -3.86
N THR A 43 3.84 2.91 -5.09
CA THR A 43 4.54 3.36 -6.29
C THR A 43 3.61 4.08 -7.23
N ILE A 44 4.09 5.17 -7.83
CA ILE A 44 3.36 5.95 -8.81
C ILE A 44 4.15 6.06 -10.11
N ASP A 45 3.49 6.50 -11.16
CA ASP A 45 4.10 6.91 -12.41
C ASP A 45 4.21 8.44 -12.40
N MET A 46 5.43 8.97 -12.50
CA MET A 46 5.73 10.40 -12.45
C MET A 46 5.06 11.18 -13.59
N LYS A 47 4.76 10.53 -14.72
CA LYS A 47 4.01 11.17 -15.83
C LYS A 47 2.53 11.27 -15.57
N ARG A 48 2.02 10.51 -14.59
CA ARG A 48 0.60 10.51 -14.19
C ARG A 48 0.34 11.40 -12.99
N LEU A 49 1.37 12.06 -12.46
CA LEU A 49 1.17 13.07 -11.44
C LEU A 49 0.32 14.21 -12.02
N PRO A 50 -0.76 14.61 -11.34
CA PRO A 50 -1.53 15.76 -11.78
C PRO A 50 -0.65 17.00 -11.86
N LEU A 51 -0.87 17.84 -12.87
CA LEU A 51 -0.05 19.04 -13.13
C LEU A 51 -0.08 20.05 -11.96
N TRP A 52 -1.11 20.00 -11.13
CA TRP A 52 -1.24 20.84 -9.94
C TRP A 52 -0.37 20.36 -8.76
N VAL A 53 0.16 19.13 -8.80
CA VAL A 53 1.12 18.64 -7.79
C VAL A 53 2.48 19.25 -8.11
N ARG A 54 2.95 20.14 -7.24
CA ARG A 54 4.25 20.77 -7.40
C ARG A 54 5.33 19.87 -6.79
N LYS A 55 6.46 19.78 -7.49
CA LYS A 55 7.68 19.16 -6.96
C LYS A 55 8.46 20.24 -6.23
N GLY A 56 8.80 19.97 -4.98
CA GLY A 56 9.71 20.80 -4.21
C GLY A 56 11.15 20.63 -4.69
N LYS A 57 12.09 21.11 -3.86
CA LYS A 57 13.53 20.98 -4.12
C LYS A 57 13.92 19.52 -4.39
N GLU A 58 14.82 19.32 -5.34
CA GLU A 58 15.33 17.99 -5.69
C GLU A 58 16.61 17.70 -4.92
N TYR A 59 16.65 16.55 -4.26
CA TYR A 59 17.80 16.06 -3.52
C TYR A 59 18.36 14.81 -4.20
N THR A 60 19.68 14.65 -4.19
CA THR A 60 20.31 13.43 -4.70
C THR A 60 20.46 12.41 -3.58
N CYS A 61 20.10 11.16 -3.85
CA CYS A 61 20.17 10.08 -2.89
C CYS A 61 21.49 9.31 -3.01
N PHE A 62 22.17 9.15 -1.89
CA PHE A 62 23.36 8.31 -1.76
C PHE A 62 23.16 7.27 -0.67
N SER A 63 23.93 6.19 -0.72
CA SER A 63 23.96 5.16 0.31
C SER A 63 25.28 4.43 0.26
N HIS A 64 25.82 4.07 1.43
CA HIS A 64 26.94 3.14 1.56
C HIS A 64 26.45 1.69 1.65
N SER A 65 25.14 1.48 1.80
CA SER A 65 24.54 0.16 1.95
C SER A 65 24.27 -0.51 0.60
N ASN A 66 24.90 -1.67 0.40
CA ASN A 66 24.69 -2.51 -0.79
C ASN A 66 23.24 -3.00 -0.91
N SER A 67 22.56 -3.25 0.22
CA SER A 67 21.15 -3.69 0.22
C SER A 67 20.23 -2.56 -0.24
N THR A 68 20.50 -1.34 0.18
CA THR A 68 19.79 -0.12 -0.24
C THR A 68 19.96 0.14 -1.73
N GLY A 69 21.21 0.05 -2.24
CA GLY A 69 21.47 0.16 -3.67
C GLY A 69 20.79 -0.95 -4.49
N SER A 70 20.74 -2.18 -3.98
CA SER A 70 20.05 -3.31 -4.63
C SER A 70 18.54 -3.14 -4.62
N TYR A 71 17.98 -2.61 -3.53
CA TYR A 71 16.56 -2.27 -3.42
C TYR A 71 16.15 -1.27 -4.50
N PHE A 72 16.84 -0.12 -4.61
CA PHE A 72 16.51 0.89 -5.61
C PHE A 72 16.72 0.41 -7.04
N ARG A 73 17.77 -0.38 -7.32
CA ARG A 73 17.94 -1.02 -8.63
C ARG A 73 16.75 -1.94 -8.97
N SER A 74 16.31 -2.78 -8.03
CA SER A 74 15.18 -3.69 -8.26
C SER A 74 13.84 -2.97 -8.48
N ARG A 75 13.63 -1.82 -7.82
CA ARG A 75 12.36 -1.08 -7.85
C ARG A 75 12.29 -0.04 -8.95
N LEU A 76 13.37 0.71 -9.16
CA LEU A 76 13.43 1.87 -10.05
C LEU A 76 14.18 1.61 -11.36
N ALA A 77 15.13 0.66 -11.44
CA ALA A 77 15.94 0.49 -12.66
C ALA A 77 15.27 -0.36 -13.77
N LYS A 78 14.03 -0.83 -13.56
CA LYS A 78 13.30 -1.63 -14.57
C LYS A 78 12.92 -0.79 -15.79
N ARG A 79 13.47 -1.11 -16.97
CA ARG A 79 13.22 -0.38 -18.23
C ARG A 79 11.74 -0.20 -18.58
N ARG A 80 10.90 -1.20 -18.32
CA ARG A 80 9.44 -1.15 -18.58
C ARG A 80 8.69 -0.09 -17.76
N HIS A 81 9.30 0.43 -16.69
CA HIS A 81 8.70 1.42 -15.80
C HIS A 81 9.65 2.57 -15.55
N ALA A 82 10.00 3.26 -16.64
CA ALA A 82 11.04 4.27 -16.63
C ALA A 82 10.74 5.46 -15.70
N ASP A 83 9.45 5.81 -15.64
CA ASP A 83 8.93 6.96 -14.89
C ASP A 83 8.39 6.55 -13.51
N ARG A 84 8.72 5.36 -13.01
CA ARG A 84 8.26 4.91 -11.70
C ARG A 84 8.93 5.72 -10.58
N ALA A 85 8.12 6.10 -9.60
CA ALA A 85 8.56 6.63 -8.33
C ALA A 85 8.01 5.81 -7.15
N VAL A 86 8.75 5.80 -6.05
CA VAL A 86 8.32 5.27 -4.76
C VAL A 86 7.86 6.44 -3.90
N VAL A 87 6.64 6.36 -3.38
CA VAL A 87 6.08 7.38 -2.50
C VAL A 87 6.42 7.05 -1.06
N LEU A 88 6.97 8.03 -0.36
CA LEU A 88 7.31 7.97 1.05
C LEU A 88 6.40 8.90 1.85
N GLU A 89 5.92 8.39 2.97
CA GLU A 89 5.35 9.17 4.06
C GLU A 89 6.50 9.62 4.97
N LEU A 90 6.65 10.93 5.09
CA LEU A 90 7.68 11.58 5.89
C LEU A 90 7.08 12.14 7.18
N PRO A 91 7.80 12.08 8.30
CA PRO A 91 7.45 12.88 9.46
C PRO A 91 7.59 14.36 9.11
N ASN A 92 6.66 15.19 9.60
CA ASN A 92 6.49 16.60 9.20
C ASN A 92 7.78 17.43 9.30
N GLU A 93 8.69 17.06 10.20
CA GLU A 93 9.99 17.72 10.43
C GLU A 93 11.05 17.47 9.34
N ALA A 94 10.89 16.45 8.48
CA ALA A 94 11.96 16.01 7.58
C ALA A 94 12.19 16.96 6.40
N LEU A 95 11.13 17.27 5.64
CA LEU A 95 11.18 18.14 4.45
C LEU A 95 10.06 19.21 4.43
N GLY A 96 9.34 19.41 5.54
CA GLY A 96 8.21 20.34 5.61
C GLY A 96 6.96 19.90 4.85
N HIS A 97 6.99 18.70 4.26
CA HIS A 97 5.87 18.07 3.56
C HIS A 97 5.70 16.64 4.06
N GLU A 98 4.45 16.18 4.13
CA GLU A 98 4.10 14.84 4.58
C GLU A 98 4.50 13.75 3.57
N LEU A 99 4.65 14.11 2.30
CA LEU A 99 4.91 13.17 1.22
C LEU A 99 6.15 13.55 0.41
N ALA A 100 6.95 12.55 0.08
CA ALA A 100 8.05 12.69 -0.87
C ALA A 100 8.08 11.52 -1.85
N VAL A 101 8.77 11.72 -2.96
CA VAL A 101 8.95 10.72 -4.01
C VAL A 101 10.41 10.44 -4.26
N LEU A 102 10.76 9.16 -4.31
CA LEU A 102 12.04 8.67 -4.78
C LEU A 102 11.90 8.15 -6.20
N TYR A 103 12.65 8.71 -7.13
CA TYR A 103 12.58 8.35 -8.54
C TYR A 103 13.98 8.32 -9.15
N ARG A 104 14.12 7.60 -10.27
CA ARG A 104 15.38 7.58 -10.99
C ARG A 104 15.48 8.77 -11.94
N THR A 105 16.69 9.30 -12.08
CA THR A 105 17.06 10.11 -13.23
C THR A 105 18.30 9.53 -13.88
N ILE A 106 18.49 9.83 -15.16
CA ILE A 106 19.68 9.41 -15.90
C ILE A 106 20.45 10.69 -16.22
N SER A 107 21.57 10.88 -15.56
CA SER A 107 22.47 12.01 -15.78
C SER A 107 23.81 11.46 -16.24
N HIS A 108 24.31 11.94 -17.39
CA HIS A 108 25.58 11.49 -17.98
C HIS A 108 25.68 9.96 -18.13
N GLY A 109 24.57 9.28 -18.45
CA GLY A 109 24.53 7.83 -18.63
C GLY A 109 24.52 7.01 -17.32
N LEU A 110 24.67 7.66 -16.17
CA LEU A 110 24.60 7.03 -14.86
C LEU A 110 23.19 7.18 -14.28
N LEU A 111 22.68 6.08 -13.71
CA LEU A 111 21.42 6.09 -12.97
C LEU A 111 21.66 6.69 -11.59
N SER A 112 21.07 7.84 -11.34
CA SER A 112 21.02 8.45 -10.01
C SER A 112 19.59 8.39 -9.46
N VAL A 113 19.48 8.21 -8.16
CA VAL A 113 18.18 8.27 -7.47
C VAL A 113 18.04 9.68 -6.91
N LYS A 114 16.90 10.31 -7.19
CA LYS A 114 16.54 11.62 -6.67
C LYS A 114 15.35 11.49 -5.73
N CYS A 115 15.28 12.43 -4.79
CA CYS A 115 14.17 12.64 -3.88
C CYS A 115 13.58 14.04 -4.13
N SER A 116 12.27 14.17 -4.11
CA SER A 116 11.62 15.48 -4.08
C SER A 116 10.38 15.41 -3.20
N ALA A 117 10.19 16.44 -2.39
CA ALA A 117 8.96 16.61 -1.62
C ALA A 117 7.80 16.95 -2.56
N LEU A 118 6.61 16.42 -2.27
CA LEU A 118 5.41 16.73 -3.03
C LEU A 118 4.59 17.78 -2.27
N ASP A 119 4.31 18.88 -2.96
CA ASP A 119 3.43 19.93 -2.45
C ASP A 119 2.01 19.76 -3.01
N PHE A 120 1.06 19.60 -2.09
CA PHE A 120 -0.38 19.46 -2.34
C PHE A 120 -1.17 20.72 -1.95
N SER A 121 -0.50 21.84 -1.63
CA SER A 121 -1.14 23.12 -1.28
C SER A 121 -2.21 23.55 -2.28
N MET A 122 -1.95 23.38 -3.57
CA MET A 122 -2.89 23.73 -4.64
C MET A 122 -4.18 22.91 -4.59
N ARG A 123 -4.12 21.66 -4.13
CA ARG A 123 -5.31 20.84 -3.92
C ARG A 123 -6.24 21.48 -2.89
N GLN A 124 -5.68 22.00 -1.78
CA GLN A 124 -6.50 22.64 -0.75
C GLN A 124 -7.21 23.89 -1.27
N VAL A 125 -6.55 24.66 -2.15
CA VAL A 125 -7.16 25.83 -2.81
C VAL A 125 -8.30 25.40 -3.74
N LEU A 126 -8.07 24.37 -4.57
CA LEU A 126 -9.07 23.84 -5.48
C LEU A 126 -10.27 23.25 -4.73
N ASP A 127 -10.01 22.49 -3.65
CA ASP A 127 -11.05 21.87 -2.83
C ASP A 127 -11.91 22.95 -2.13
N ARG A 128 -11.32 24.07 -1.69
CA ARG A 128 -12.06 25.22 -1.16
C ARG A 128 -12.91 25.90 -2.23
N GLN A 129 -12.35 26.18 -3.41
CA GLN A 129 -13.10 26.79 -4.51
C GLN A 129 -14.28 25.93 -4.99
N LEU A 130 -14.11 24.61 -4.98
CA LEU A 130 -15.20 23.66 -5.27
C LEU A 130 -16.32 23.75 -4.22
N HIS A 131 -15.97 23.91 -2.95
CA HIS A 131 -16.93 24.06 -1.88
C HIS A 131 -17.71 25.38 -2.01
N ASP A 132 -16.99 26.49 -2.23
CA ASP A 132 -17.58 27.82 -2.39
C ASP A 132 -18.49 27.87 -3.64
N ALA A 133 -18.08 27.26 -4.75
CA ALA A 133 -18.90 27.15 -5.96
C ALA A 133 -20.17 26.32 -5.75
N TRP A 134 -20.14 25.34 -4.85
CA TRP A 134 -21.32 24.54 -4.48
C TRP A 134 -22.27 25.30 -3.56
N GLU A 135 -21.76 26.08 -2.61
CA GLU A 135 -22.60 26.87 -1.69
C GLU A 135 -23.30 28.04 -2.40
N VAL A 136 -22.63 28.72 -3.33
CA VAL A 136 -23.23 29.79 -4.15
C VAL A 136 -24.32 29.27 -5.10
N SER A 137 -24.28 27.99 -5.46
CA SER A 137 -25.27 27.37 -6.34
C SER A 137 -26.57 26.96 -5.63
N THR A 138 -26.63 27.05 -4.29
CA THR A 138 -27.80 26.63 -3.50
C THR A 138 -28.86 27.70 -3.26
N GLU A 139 -28.62 28.97 -3.64
CA GLU A 139 -29.58 30.08 -3.48
C GLU A 139 -30.29 30.53 -4.77
N GLY A 140 -30.29 29.72 -5.84
CA GLY A 140 -31.01 29.99 -7.10
C GLY A 140 -32.16 29.01 -7.36
N PRO A 141 -33.32 29.46 -7.90
CA PRO A 141 -34.51 28.64 -8.00
C PRO A 141 -34.36 27.55 -9.07
N ARG A 142 -34.79 26.36 -8.67
CA ARG A 142 -35.13 25.17 -9.47
C ARG A 142 -35.17 25.43 -10.99
N ASP A 143 -34.19 24.89 -11.70
CA ASP A 143 -34.53 24.26 -12.95
C ASP A 143 -33.64 23.05 -13.26
N ARG A 144 -34.22 22.13 -14.03
CA ARG A 144 -33.78 20.75 -14.26
C ARG A 144 -32.48 20.68 -15.08
N SER A 145 -31.38 21.14 -14.49
CA SER A 145 -30.08 21.25 -15.14
C SER A 145 -29.29 19.94 -15.09
N ILE A 146 -28.50 19.75 -16.12
CA ILE A 146 -27.49 18.71 -16.37
C ILE A 146 -26.65 18.38 -15.13
N ASP A 147 -26.55 19.29 -14.17
CA ASP A 147 -25.88 19.15 -12.87
C ASP A 147 -26.43 17.98 -12.01
N ALA A 148 -27.74 17.72 -12.04
CA ALA A 148 -28.29 16.56 -11.33
C ALA A 148 -27.82 15.22 -11.95
N ILE A 149 -27.58 15.22 -13.27
CA ILE A 149 -27.09 14.05 -14.02
C ILE A 149 -25.59 13.86 -13.79
N VAL A 150 -24.81 14.95 -13.78
CA VAL A 150 -23.37 14.93 -13.47
C VAL A 150 -23.15 14.51 -12.02
N ALA A 151 -23.87 15.07 -11.05
CA ALA A 151 -23.81 14.67 -9.66
C ALA A 151 -24.17 13.19 -9.46
N ARG A 152 -25.18 12.68 -10.19
CA ARG A 152 -25.55 11.25 -10.16
C ARG A 152 -24.44 10.36 -10.76
N LYS A 153 -23.82 10.75 -11.87
CA LYS A 153 -22.69 10.03 -12.47
C LYS A 153 -21.44 10.05 -11.59
N GLN A 154 -21.18 11.16 -10.91
CA GLN A 154 -20.04 11.31 -10.01
C GLN A 154 -20.25 10.49 -8.72
N ARG A 155 -21.46 10.50 -8.16
CA ARG A 155 -21.86 9.60 -7.06
C ARG A 155 -21.81 8.13 -7.46
N GLN A 156 -22.18 7.78 -8.69
CA GLN A 156 -22.00 6.41 -9.20
C GLN A 156 -20.51 6.04 -9.36
N ARG A 157 -19.66 6.97 -9.80
CA ARG A 157 -18.21 6.73 -9.91
C ARG A 157 -17.55 6.57 -8.54
N THR A 158 -17.84 7.44 -7.57
CA THR A 158 -17.33 7.28 -6.20
C THR A 158 -17.86 6.00 -5.54
N ALA A 159 -19.13 5.66 -5.72
CA ALA A 159 -19.68 4.38 -5.27
C ALA A 159 -18.98 3.19 -5.95
N SER A 160 -18.62 3.29 -7.23
CA SER A 160 -17.87 2.23 -7.94
C SER A 160 -16.43 2.09 -7.45
N THR A 161 -15.74 3.20 -7.17
CA THR A 161 -14.38 3.19 -6.60
C THR A 161 -14.37 2.64 -5.18
N ILE A 162 -15.36 2.98 -4.36
CA ILE A 162 -15.54 2.43 -3.00
C ILE A 162 -15.85 0.93 -3.06
N ARG A 163 -16.65 0.47 -4.04
CA ARG A 163 -16.91 -0.98 -4.24
C ARG A 163 -15.67 -1.74 -4.68
N VAL A 164 -14.81 -1.14 -5.51
CA VAL A 164 -13.54 -1.75 -5.92
C VAL A 164 -12.61 -1.88 -4.72
N SER A 165 -12.48 -0.84 -3.88
CA SER A 165 -11.62 -0.90 -2.69
C SER A 165 -12.13 -1.89 -1.64
N THR A 166 -13.44 -2.03 -1.44
CA THR A 166 -14.00 -3.07 -0.57
C THR A 166 -13.83 -4.47 -1.15
N SER A 167 -14.04 -4.67 -2.45
CA SER A 167 -13.81 -5.98 -3.09
C SER A 167 -12.35 -6.43 -3.01
N MET A 168 -11.39 -5.50 -3.15
CA MET A 168 -9.96 -5.81 -3.00
C MET A 168 -9.61 -6.17 -1.55
N ARG A 169 -10.20 -5.47 -0.57
CA ARG A 169 -10.05 -5.80 0.86
C ARG A 169 -10.62 -7.18 1.19
N VAL A 170 -11.81 -7.50 0.69
CA VAL A 170 -12.45 -8.81 0.88
C VAL A 170 -11.60 -9.92 0.24
N ALA A 171 -11.10 -9.69 -0.98
CA ALA A 171 -10.26 -10.66 -1.68
C ALA A 171 -8.92 -10.91 -0.97
N GLU A 172 -8.26 -9.85 -0.51
CA GLU A 172 -7.01 -9.98 0.25
C GLU A 172 -7.24 -10.65 1.61
N TYR A 173 -8.34 -10.33 2.30
CA TYR A 173 -8.73 -10.98 3.53
C TYR A 173 -8.97 -12.48 3.34
N LYS A 174 -9.76 -12.86 2.32
CA LYS A 174 -9.99 -14.27 1.97
C LYS A 174 -8.69 -15.00 1.68
N ARG A 175 -7.77 -14.38 0.92
CA ARG A 175 -6.47 -14.96 0.61
C ARG A 175 -5.64 -15.24 1.86
N GLN A 176 -5.59 -14.29 2.80
CA GLN A 176 -4.87 -14.46 4.07
C GLN A 176 -5.51 -15.53 4.95
N PHE A 177 -6.84 -15.59 5.00
CA PHE A 177 -7.58 -16.64 5.69
C PHE A 177 -7.27 -18.03 5.10
N SER A 178 -7.38 -18.20 3.77
CA SER A 178 -7.10 -19.47 3.10
C SER A 178 -5.66 -19.95 3.32
N ALA A 179 -4.69 -19.03 3.36
CA ALA A 179 -3.30 -19.36 3.66
C ALA A 179 -3.11 -19.88 5.11
N ARG A 180 -3.73 -19.21 6.09
CA ARG A 180 -3.69 -19.64 7.50
C ARG A 180 -4.41 -20.98 7.69
N LEU A 181 -5.60 -21.11 7.13
CA LEU A 181 -6.38 -22.34 7.17
C LEU A 181 -5.61 -23.52 6.57
N SER A 182 -4.97 -23.32 5.41
CA SER A 182 -4.12 -24.34 4.78
C SER A 182 -2.97 -24.76 5.71
N GLY A 183 -2.29 -23.79 6.33
CA GLY A 183 -1.22 -24.07 7.29
C GLY A 183 -1.70 -24.88 8.51
N CYS A 184 -2.85 -24.50 9.07
CA CYS A 184 -3.47 -25.22 10.20
C CYS A 184 -3.84 -26.66 9.82
N ILE A 185 -4.50 -26.86 8.67
CA ILE A 185 -4.92 -28.20 8.23
C ILE A 185 -3.69 -29.09 7.97
N LEU A 186 -2.67 -28.58 7.28
CA LEU A 186 -1.44 -29.34 7.02
C LEU A 186 -0.72 -29.70 8.33
N GLY A 187 -0.62 -28.76 9.27
CA GLY A 187 -0.07 -29.02 10.60
C GLY A 187 -0.86 -30.09 11.35
N ALA A 188 -2.19 -30.01 11.32
CA ALA A 188 -3.09 -30.96 11.98
C ALA A 188 -3.03 -32.38 11.38
N LEU A 189 -2.90 -32.49 10.06
CA LEU A 189 -2.72 -33.76 9.35
C LEU A 189 -1.35 -34.38 9.66
N ARG A 190 -0.30 -33.55 9.71
CA ARG A 190 1.06 -33.99 10.07
C ARG A 190 1.15 -34.52 11.50
N LEU A 191 0.53 -33.82 12.46
CA LEU A 191 0.50 -34.24 13.86
C LEU A 191 -0.23 -35.58 14.05
N ARG A 192 -1.17 -35.92 13.16
CA ARG A 192 -1.91 -37.18 13.16
C ARG A 192 -1.26 -38.27 12.30
N GLY A 193 -0.14 -37.99 11.63
CA GLY A 193 0.57 -38.95 10.78
C GLY A 193 -0.12 -39.26 9.45
N LEU A 194 -1.10 -38.47 9.03
CA LEU A 194 -1.97 -38.76 7.87
C LEU A 194 -1.36 -38.36 6.52
N GLU A 195 -0.12 -37.84 6.47
CA GLU A 195 0.53 -37.36 5.24
C GLU A 195 0.72 -38.44 4.18
N LYS A 196 0.75 -39.73 4.58
CA LYS A 196 0.99 -40.87 3.70
C LYS A 196 -0.27 -41.67 3.36
N GLU A 197 -1.41 -41.30 3.94
CA GLU A 197 -2.67 -41.99 3.71
C GLU A 197 -3.23 -41.63 2.32
N PRO A 198 -3.82 -42.59 1.59
CA PRO A 198 -4.42 -42.32 0.28
C PRO A 198 -5.58 -41.32 0.37
N GLU A 199 -6.23 -41.23 1.53
CA GLU A 199 -7.35 -40.32 1.80
C GLU A 199 -6.90 -38.91 2.18
N PHE A 200 -5.59 -38.65 2.32
CA PHE A 200 -5.02 -37.35 2.71
C PHE A 200 -5.65 -36.19 1.92
N HIS A 201 -5.70 -36.32 0.60
CA HIS A 201 -6.19 -35.27 -0.29
C HIS A 201 -7.69 -35.02 -0.12
N GLN A 202 -8.45 -36.08 0.19
CA GLN A 202 -9.90 -36.01 0.42
C GLN A 202 -10.20 -35.34 1.76
N ILE A 203 -9.51 -35.76 2.82
CA ILE A 203 -9.65 -35.18 4.16
C ILE A 203 -9.25 -33.70 4.16
N TYR A 204 -8.15 -33.36 3.48
CA TYR A 204 -7.72 -31.97 3.31
C TYR A 204 -8.81 -31.13 2.64
N LYS A 205 -9.32 -31.56 1.48
CA LYS A 205 -10.35 -30.83 0.72
C LYS A 205 -11.65 -30.68 1.51
N MET A 206 -12.11 -31.74 2.16
CA MET A 206 -13.34 -31.73 2.95
C MET A 206 -13.23 -30.80 4.15
N THR A 207 -12.08 -30.82 4.84
CA THR A 207 -11.82 -29.93 5.98
C THR A 207 -11.73 -28.49 5.56
N PHE A 208 -11.05 -28.22 4.44
CA PHE A 208 -10.92 -26.87 3.89
C PHE A 208 -12.30 -26.30 3.55
N ALA A 209 -13.13 -27.03 2.81
CA ALA A 209 -14.47 -26.60 2.44
C ALA A 209 -15.39 -26.41 3.66
N SER A 210 -15.30 -27.31 4.64
CA SER A 210 -16.12 -27.24 5.87
C SER A 210 -15.73 -26.04 6.74
N ALA A 211 -14.43 -25.74 6.84
CA ALA A 211 -13.94 -24.57 7.55
C ALA A 211 -14.31 -23.26 6.82
N GLU A 212 -14.17 -23.19 5.49
CA GLU A 212 -14.65 -22.02 4.72
C GLU A 212 -16.14 -21.79 4.91
N PHE A 213 -16.93 -22.86 4.98
CA PHE A 213 -18.37 -22.77 5.25
C PHE A 213 -18.67 -22.30 6.68
N ALA A 214 -17.90 -22.73 7.67
CA ALA A 214 -18.04 -22.29 9.06
C ALA A 214 -17.85 -20.76 9.18
N PHE A 215 -16.83 -20.22 8.50
CA PHE A 215 -16.50 -18.78 8.52
C PHE A 215 -17.16 -17.96 7.41
N ARG A 216 -18.24 -18.46 6.79
CA ARG A 216 -18.84 -17.83 5.59
C ARG A 216 -19.34 -16.40 5.82
N ARG A 217 -19.79 -16.08 7.05
CA ARG A 217 -20.32 -14.76 7.39
C ARG A 217 -19.18 -13.76 7.55
N GLU A 218 -18.16 -14.15 8.30
CA GLU A 218 -16.93 -13.40 8.54
C GLU A 218 -16.18 -13.10 7.23
N LEU A 219 -16.10 -14.09 6.34
CA LEU A 219 -15.51 -13.96 5.00
C LEU A 219 -16.32 -13.08 4.03
N SER A 220 -17.61 -12.83 4.33
CA SER A 220 -18.48 -11.99 3.50
C SER A 220 -18.56 -10.54 3.98
N GLU A 221 -18.51 -10.32 5.30
CA GLU A 221 -18.75 -9.01 5.90
C GLU A 221 -17.47 -8.19 6.11
N SER A 222 -16.28 -8.83 6.14
CA SER A 222 -14.96 -8.17 6.25
C SER A 222 -14.85 -7.12 7.37
N ARG A 223 -15.65 -7.27 8.44
CA ARG A 223 -15.66 -6.33 9.57
C ARG A 223 -14.43 -6.49 10.44
N ASP A 224 -14.09 -7.73 10.80
CA ASP A 224 -12.95 -8.05 11.66
C ASP A 224 -12.20 -9.30 11.18
N PRO A 225 -10.86 -9.31 11.26
CA PRO A 225 -10.08 -10.49 10.92
C PRO A 225 -10.29 -11.59 11.96
N VAL A 226 -10.80 -12.74 11.53
CA VAL A 226 -10.89 -13.96 12.35
C VAL A 226 -9.53 -14.26 13.00
N ALA A 227 -9.55 -14.38 14.33
CA ALA A 227 -8.39 -14.72 15.14
C ALA A 227 -7.86 -16.12 14.79
N PHE A 228 -6.56 -16.31 14.91
CA PHE A 228 -5.92 -17.57 14.52
C PHE A 228 -6.41 -18.74 15.39
N GLU A 229 -6.62 -18.47 16.67
CA GLU A 229 -7.09 -19.39 17.68
C GLU A 229 -8.44 -20.01 17.27
N THR A 230 -9.37 -19.19 16.77
CA THR A 230 -10.68 -19.65 16.31
C THR A 230 -10.57 -20.55 15.07
N ILE A 231 -9.66 -20.25 14.15
CA ILE A 231 -9.37 -21.10 12.98
C ILE A 231 -8.81 -22.44 13.45
N GLN A 232 -7.85 -22.41 14.38
CA GLN A 232 -7.23 -23.61 14.93
C GLN A 232 -8.25 -24.51 15.64
N GLU A 233 -9.10 -23.94 16.50
CA GLU A 233 -10.18 -24.67 17.18
C GLU A 233 -11.16 -25.30 16.19
N THR A 234 -11.54 -24.58 15.14
CA THR A 234 -12.45 -25.08 14.10
C THR A 234 -11.82 -26.23 13.31
N VAL A 235 -10.56 -26.09 12.90
CA VAL A 235 -9.82 -27.16 12.23
C VAL A 235 -9.68 -28.37 13.12
N GLU A 236 -9.39 -28.18 14.41
CA GLU A 236 -9.26 -29.29 15.37
C GLU A 236 -10.59 -30.03 15.57
N THR A 237 -11.72 -29.33 15.66
CA THR A 237 -13.05 -29.95 15.74
C THR A 237 -13.38 -30.73 14.47
N LEU A 238 -13.11 -30.16 13.29
CA LEU A 238 -13.35 -30.84 12.01
C LEU A 238 -12.44 -32.06 11.83
N MET A 239 -11.17 -31.95 12.19
CA MET A 239 -10.23 -33.07 12.19
C MET A 239 -10.69 -34.17 13.13
N LYS A 240 -11.07 -33.84 14.37
CA LYS A 240 -11.63 -34.82 15.32
C LYS A 240 -12.88 -35.51 14.79
N LEU A 241 -13.69 -34.84 13.97
CA LEU A 241 -14.89 -35.42 13.37
C LEU A 241 -14.55 -36.33 12.19
N PHE A 242 -13.66 -35.89 11.30
CA PHE A 242 -13.33 -36.58 10.05
C PHE A 242 -12.30 -37.68 10.20
N THR A 243 -11.48 -37.64 11.26
CA THR A 243 -10.45 -38.65 11.55
C THR A 243 -10.79 -39.43 12.82
N LYS A 244 -12.08 -39.48 13.21
CA LYS A 244 -12.53 -40.24 14.37
C LYS A 244 -12.51 -41.73 14.01
N SER A 245 -11.55 -42.45 14.59
CA SER A 245 -11.56 -43.91 14.74
C SER A 245 -11.85 -44.25 16.20
#